data_AF-A0A0T2QF31-F1
#
_entry.id   AF-A0A0T2QF31-F1
#
_cell.length_a   1.000
_cell.length_b   1.000
_cell.length_c   1.000
_cell.angle_alpha   90.00
_cell.angle_beta   90.00
_cell.angle_gamma   90.00
#
_symmetry.space_group_name_H-M   'P 1'
#
loop_
_entity.id
_entity.type
_entity.pdbx_description
1 polymer ?
#
loop_
_entity_poly.entity_id
_entity_poly.type
_entity_poly.pdbx_seq_one_letter_code
_entity_poly.pdbx_strand_id
1 'polypeptide(L)'
;MKDAWARDTAGTKATAAVYMTITAQAGDRLVGASTPIAGRTDLMTMHSDGGAMEMKYLEEIAIPADKPVSLDPSGLHVWLADLDEPLKAGQTFPMVLEFEKAGKHQVVVSIIEPAATPPMSGIPM
;
A
#
# COMPACT_ATOMS: atom_id res chain seq x y z
N MET A 1 -9.17 -7.86 6.93
CA MET A 1 -8.64 -7.20 5.72
C MET A 1 -9.63 -7.43 4.59
N LYS A 2 -9.96 -6.40 3.82
CA LYS A 2 -10.85 -6.48 2.66
C LYS A 2 -10.30 -5.62 1.54
N ASP A 3 -10.69 -5.96 0.31
CA ASP A 3 -10.46 -5.15 -0.88
C ASP A 3 -8.98 -4.77 -1.06
N ALA A 4 -8.08 -5.76 -0.96
CA ALA A 4 -6.66 -5.53 -1.17
C ALA A 4 -6.34 -5.51 -2.66
N TRP A 5 -5.81 -4.39 -3.15
CA TRP A 5 -5.49 -4.20 -4.55
C TRP A 5 -4.21 -3.38 -4.75
N ALA A 6 -3.58 -3.59 -5.90
CA ALA A 6 -2.41 -2.84 -6.37
C ALA A 6 -2.66 -2.32 -7.77
N ARG A 7 -1.97 -1.25 -8.16
CA ARG A 7 -1.99 -0.75 -9.54
C ARG A 7 -1.01 -1.56 -10.42
N ASP A 8 -1.44 -1.85 -11.64
CA ASP A 8 -0.55 -2.32 -12.71
C ASP A 8 0.58 -1.29 -12.94
N THR A 9 1.79 -1.80 -13.19
CA THR A 9 3.04 -1.01 -13.30
C THR A 9 3.35 -0.54 -14.72
N ALA A 10 2.44 -0.79 -15.66
CA ALA A 10 2.53 -0.55 -17.09
C ALA A 10 3.88 -0.95 -17.70
N GLY A 11 4.46 -2.05 -17.19
CA GLY A 11 5.74 -2.61 -17.64
C GLY A 11 6.98 -1.72 -17.43
N THR A 12 6.86 -0.58 -16.75
CA THR A 12 7.91 0.45 -16.66
C THR A 12 8.35 0.78 -15.24
N LYS A 13 7.57 0.39 -14.21
CA LYS A 13 7.87 0.75 -12.82
C LYS A 13 8.24 -0.48 -12.01
N ALA A 14 9.49 -0.54 -11.57
CA ALA A 14 9.98 -1.49 -10.55
C ALA A 14 9.39 -1.22 -9.14
N THR A 15 8.29 -0.48 -9.06
CA THR A 15 7.66 -0.05 -7.82
C THR A 15 6.13 -0.03 -7.97
N ALA A 16 5.40 -0.39 -6.92
CA ALA A 16 3.95 -0.33 -6.89
C ALA A 16 3.44 0.10 -5.51
N ALA A 17 2.21 0.60 -5.44
CA ALA A 17 1.53 0.86 -4.18
C ALA A 17 0.38 -0.13 -3.99
N VAL A 18 0.24 -0.65 -2.78
CA VAL A 18 -0.84 -1.53 -2.36
C VAL A 18 -1.78 -0.79 -1.42
N TYR A 19 -3.07 -0.94 -1.71
CA TYR A 19 -4.20 -0.31 -1.06
C TYR A 19 -5.13 -1.41 -0.54
N MET A 20 -5.72 -1.20 0.64
CA MET A 20 -6.62 -2.18 1.26
C MET A 20 -7.34 -1.57 2.45
N THR A 21 -8.41 -2.21 2.91
CA THR A 21 -9.04 -1.86 4.19
C THR A 21 -8.65 -2.87 5.27
N ILE A 22 -8.02 -2.38 6.33
CA ILE A 22 -7.63 -3.16 7.50
C ILE A 22 -8.62 -2.87 8.63
N THR A 23 -9.08 -3.91 9.32
CA THR A 23 -9.93 -3.78 10.50
C THR A 23 -9.48 -4.83 11.50
N ALA A 24 -9.27 -4.42 12.74
CA ALA A 24 -8.87 -5.30 13.83
C ALA A 24 -9.90 -5.22 14.95
N GLN A 25 -10.21 -6.36 15.58
CA GLN A 25 -11.13 -6.43 16.73
C GLN A 25 -10.51 -5.83 18.00
N ALA A 26 -9.19 -5.90 18.12
CA ALA A 26 -8.42 -5.27 19.17
C ALA A 26 -7.47 -4.24 18.56
N GLY A 27 -7.08 -3.23 19.35
CA GLY A 27 -6.16 -2.20 18.88
C GLY A 27 -4.78 -2.79 18.63
N ASP A 28 -4.29 -2.65 17.39
CA ASP A 28 -3.05 -3.21 16.88
C ASP A 28 -2.28 -2.16 16.05
N ARG A 29 -1.09 -2.53 15.58
CA ARG A 29 -0.26 -1.70 14.72
C ARG A 29 0.31 -2.55 13.61
N LEU A 30 0.18 -2.08 12.38
CA LEU A 30 0.90 -2.67 11.25
C LEU A 30 2.33 -2.14 11.30
N VAL A 31 3.28 -3.00 11.60
CA VAL A 31 4.71 -2.66 11.75
C VAL A 31 5.53 -3.03 10.50
N GLY A 32 4.92 -3.76 9.56
CA GLY A 32 5.58 -4.11 8.31
C GLY A 32 4.68 -4.82 7.33
N ALA A 33 5.23 -5.00 6.13
CA ALA A 33 4.68 -5.88 5.11
C ALA A 33 5.84 -6.67 4.49
N SER A 34 5.53 -7.71 3.74
CA SER A 34 6.49 -8.41 2.88
C SER A 34 5.76 -9.15 1.78
N THR A 35 6.42 -9.38 0.65
CA THR A 35 5.85 -10.13 -0.47
C THR A 35 6.98 -10.76 -1.29
N PRO A 36 6.78 -11.96 -1.88
CA PRO A 36 7.82 -12.61 -2.67
C PRO A 36 8.08 -11.95 -4.03
N ILE A 37 7.26 -10.98 -4.44
CA ILE A 37 7.37 -10.30 -5.73
C ILE A 37 8.12 -8.96 -5.66
N ALA A 38 8.55 -8.54 -4.47
CA ALA A 38 9.23 -7.26 -4.23
C ALA A 38 10.41 -7.46 -3.27
N GLY A 39 11.57 -6.92 -3.61
CA GLY A 39 12.75 -6.95 -2.75
C GLY A 39 12.62 -6.09 -1.49
N ARG A 40 11.78 -5.04 -1.52
CA ARG A 40 11.54 -4.18 -0.37
C ARG A 40 10.09 -3.70 -0.29
N THR A 41 9.59 -3.57 0.94
CA THR A 41 8.30 -2.95 1.20
C THR A 41 8.42 -1.88 2.27
N ASP A 42 7.83 -0.72 2.05
CA ASP A 42 7.87 0.41 2.96
C ASP A 42 6.43 0.85 3.29
N LEU A 43 6.14 1.16 4.55
CA LEU A 43 4.87 1.77 4.94
C LEU A 43 4.97 3.28 4.70
N MET A 44 4.03 3.84 3.94
CA MET A 44 4.06 5.25 3.56
C MET A 44 2.70 5.90 3.78
N THR A 45 2.72 7.21 4.04
CA THR A 45 1.52 8.04 4.12
C THR A 45 1.68 9.27 3.25
N MET A 46 0.58 9.74 2.67
CA MET A 46 0.49 11.07 2.09
C MET A 46 0.01 12.04 3.15
N HIS A 47 0.84 13.04 3.43
CA HIS A 47 0.47 14.16 4.28
C HIS A 47 0.35 15.41 3.41
N SER A 48 -0.78 16.12 3.51
CA SER A 48 -0.88 17.45 2.92
C SER A 48 -0.61 18.49 4.00
N ASP A 49 0.59 19.08 3.98
CA ASP A 49 0.87 20.28 4.77
C ASP A 49 0.97 21.48 3.83
N GLY A 50 0.18 22.53 4.09
CA GLY A 50 0.22 23.77 3.33
C GLY A 50 -0.08 23.68 1.82
N GLY A 51 -0.67 22.58 1.33
CA GLY A 51 -1.00 22.37 -0.09
C GLY A 51 0.03 21.57 -0.88
N ALA A 52 1.16 21.19 -0.28
CA ALA A 52 2.07 20.21 -0.85
C ALA A 52 1.69 18.80 -0.38
N MET A 53 1.56 17.87 -1.32
CA MET A 53 1.44 16.44 -1.00
C MET A 53 2.83 15.86 -0.78
N GLU A 54 3.17 15.55 0.47
CA GLU A 54 4.43 14.89 0.82
C GLU A 54 4.20 13.41 1.14
N MET A 55 5.06 12.55 0.57
CA MET A 55 5.13 11.14 0.91
C MET A 55 6.06 10.96 2.09
N LYS A 56 5.54 10.46 3.20
CA LYS A 56 6.30 10.23 4.44
C LYS A 56 6.36 8.74 4.76
N TYR A 57 7.56 8.24 5.03
CA TYR A 57 7.76 6.89 5.55
C TYR A 57 7.24 6.80 6.98
N LEU A 58 6.57 5.69 7.28
CA LEU A 58 6.07 5.35 8.59
C LEU A 58 6.78 4.11 9.10
N GLU A 59 7.16 4.11 10.37
CA GLU A 59 7.64 2.89 11.04
C GLU A 59 6.47 1.94 11.33
N GLU A 60 5.28 2.49 11.54
CA GLU A 60 4.07 1.75 11.87
C GLU A 60 2.80 2.49 11.46
N ILE A 61 1.73 1.75 11.23
CA ILE A 61 0.38 2.28 11.02
C ILE A 61 -0.51 1.83 12.18
N ALA A 62 -1.05 2.78 12.93
CA ALA A 62 -1.97 2.47 14.03
C ALA A 62 -3.32 1.95 13.48
N ILE A 63 -3.75 0.78 13.97
CA ILE A 63 -5.02 0.14 13.63
C ILE A 63 -5.89 0.10 14.91
N PRO A 64 -6.75 1.10 15.13
CA PRO A 64 -7.61 1.13 16.30
C PRO A 64 -8.61 -0.03 16.30
N ALA A 65 -8.97 -0.50 17.50
CA ALA A 65 -10.00 -1.53 17.69
C ALA A 65 -11.33 -1.10 17.04
N ASP A 66 -11.95 -2.02 16.30
CA ASP A 66 -13.24 -1.86 15.63
C ASP A 66 -13.31 -0.68 14.65
N LYS A 67 -12.16 -0.10 14.28
CA LYS A 67 -12.08 0.98 13.30
C LYS A 67 -11.44 0.49 12.02
N PRO A 68 -12.14 0.60 10.88
CA PRO A 68 -11.52 0.34 9.58
C PRO A 68 -10.50 1.45 9.28
N VAL A 69 -9.28 1.04 8.99
CA VAL A 69 -8.21 1.89 8.45
C VAL A 69 -8.11 1.59 6.97
N SER A 70 -8.39 2.60 6.16
CA SER A 70 -8.24 2.54 4.71
C SER A 70 -6.83 2.92 4.33
N LEU A 71 -6.19 2.04 3.56
CA LEU A 71 -5.00 2.36 2.79
C LEU A 71 -5.46 2.74 1.40
N ASP A 72 -5.30 4.00 1.03
CA ASP A 72 -5.82 4.60 -0.18
C ASP A 72 -4.79 5.55 -0.83
N PRO A 73 -4.96 5.90 -2.11
CA PRO A 73 -4.01 6.76 -2.83
C PRO A 73 -3.87 8.18 -2.29
N SER A 74 -4.72 8.63 -1.37
CA SER A 74 -4.65 9.96 -0.76
C SER A 74 -4.12 9.96 0.67
N GLY A 75 -3.85 8.78 1.22
CA GLY A 75 -3.39 8.62 2.60
C GLY A 75 -2.37 7.49 2.71
N LEU A 76 -2.71 6.46 3.47
CA LEU A 76 -1.82 5.36 3.81
C LEU A 76 -1.69 4.36 2.66
N HIS A 77 -0.50 3.83 2.42
CA HIS A 77 -0.29 2.75 1.46
C HIS A 77 0.99 1.97 1.75
N VAL A 78 1.03 0.73 1.26
CA VAL A 78 2.27 -0.06 1.30
C VAL A 78 2.97 0.13 -0.04
N TRP A 79 4.17 0.70 0.00
CA TRP A 79 5.04 0.85 -1.15
C TRP A 79 5.83 -0.43 -1.36
N LEU A 80 5.78 -0.97 -2.56
CA LEU A 80 6.61 -2.07 -3.04
C LEU A 80 7.71 -1.47 -3.88
N ALA A 81 8.95 -1.80 -3.58
CA ALA A 81 10.12 -1.43 -4.35
C ALA A 81 10.92 -2.66 -4.73
N ASP A 82 11.65 -2.53 -5.84
CA ASP A 82 12.46 -3.60 -6.41
C ASP A 82 11.58 -4.82 -6.79
N LEU A 83 10.55 -4.57 -7.60
CA LEU A 83 9.69 -5.64 -8.10
C LEU A 83 10.47 -6.57 -9.04
N ASP A 84 10.45 -7.87 -8.76
CA ASP A 84 11.06 -8.91 -9.61
C ASP A 84 10.43 -8.95 -11.00
N GLU A 85 9.11 -8.78 -11.05
CA GLU A 85 8.32 -8.79 -12.28
C GLU A 85 7.32 -7.63 -12.32
N PRO A 86 7.02 -7.08 -13.51
CA PRO A 86 6.01 -6.05 -13.65
C PRO A 86 4.62 -6.60 -13.28
N LEU A 87 3.92 -5.88 -12.41
CA LEU A 87 2.54 -6.22 -12.05
C LEU A 87 1.64 -6.03 -13.26
N LYS A 88 0.92 -7.11 -13.62
CA LYS A 88 -0.07 -7.13 -14.70
C LYS A 88 -1.49 -7.20 -14.16
N ALA A 89 -2.36 -6.35 -14.67
CA ALA A 89 -3.77 -6.35 -14.32
C ALA A 89 -4.43 -7.71 -14.53
N GLY A 90 -5.36 -8.05 -13.64
CA GLY A 90 -6.05 -9.34 -13.62
C GLY A 90 -5.27 -10.46 -12.93
N GLN A 91 -4.02 -10.22 -12.52
CA GLN A 91 -3.26 -11.14 -11.67
C GLN A 91 -3.44 -10.82 -10.19
N THR A 92 -3.01 -11.74 -9.34
CA THR A 92 -2.98 -11.56 -7.89
C THR A 92 -1.65 -12.05 -7.33
N PHE A 93 -1.23 -11.50 -6.19
CA PHE A 93 -0.03 -11.96 -5.49
C PHE A 93 -0.26 -12.02 -3.98
N PRO A 94 0.43 -12.92 -3.26
CA PRO A 94 0.37 -12.95 -1.81
C PRO A 94 1.22 -11.83 -1.20
N MET A 95 0.69 -11.18 -0.18
CA MET A 95 1.41 -10.24 0.68
C MET A 95 1.20 -10.66 2.13
N VAL A 96 2.25 -10.56 2.94
CA VAL A 96 2.19 -10.80 4.38
C VAL A 96 2.26 -9.45 5.07
N LEU A 97 1.28 -9.18 5.92
CA LEU A 97 1.22 -8.02 6.80
C LEU A 97 1.70 -8.43 8.18
N GLU A 98 2.60 -7.65 8.76
CA GLU A 98 3.14 -7.90 10.09
C GLU A 98 2.51 -6.93 11.08
N PHE A 99 1.74 -7.47 12.01
CA PHE A 99 1.11 -6.74 13.08
C PHE A 99 1.86 -6.95 14.39
N GLU A 100 1.94 -5.90 15.22
CA GLU A 100 2.64 -5.92 16.50
C GLU A 100 2.05 -6.98 17.46
N LYS A 101 0.72 -7.11 17.51
CA LYS A 101 0.04 -8.03 18.44
C LYS A 101 -0.51 -9.27 17.77
N ALA A 102 -1.19 -9.12 16.63
CA ALA A 102 -1.77 -10.24 15.90
C ALA A 102 -0.72 -11.09 15.15
N GLY A 103 0.50 -10.56 14.96
CA GLY A 103 1.58 -11.23 14.25
C GLY A 103 1.39 -11.17 12.73
N LYS A 104 1.82 -12.21 12.02
CA LYS A 104 1.85 -12.21 10.55
C LYS A 104 0.54 -12.71 9.96
N HIS A 105 -0.01 -11.94 9.03
CA HIS A 105 -1.24 -12.27 8.33
C HIS A 105 -1.05 -12.17 6.81
N GLN A 106 -1.39 -13.24 6.10
CA GLN A 106 -1.35 -13.24 4.65
C GLN A 106 -2.64 -12.66 4.07
N VAL A 107 -2.50 -11.82 3.05
CA VAL A 107 -3.56 -11.25 2.23
C VAL A 107 -3.23 -11.47 0.76
N VAL A 108 -4.26 -11.70 -0.06
CA VAL A 108 -4.11 -11.78 -1.51
C VAL A 108 -4.43 -10.40 -2.08
N VAL A 109 -3.48 -9.82 -2.80
CA VAL A 109 -3.60 -8.50 -3.41
C VAL A 109 -3.95 -8.68 -4.88
N SER A 110 -5.02 -8.02 -5.33
CA SER A 110 -5.46 -8.05 -6.72
C SER A 110 -4.86 -6.90 -7.52
N ILE A 111 -4.26 -7.19 -8.66
CA ILE A 111 -3.70 -6.16 -9.54
C ILE A 111 -4.82 -5.68 -10.45
N ILE A 112 -5.14 -4.39 -10.36
CA ILE A 112 -6.12 -3.74 -11.22
C ILE A 112 -5.42 -2.79 -12.18
N GLU A 113 -6.00 -2.61 -13.36
CA GLU A 113 -5.56 -1.56 -14.27
C GLU A 113 -5.63 -0.22 -13.55
N PRO A 114 -4.67 0.69 -13.76
CA PRO A 114 -4.84 2.05 -13.33
C PRO A 114 -6.09 2.58 -14.04
N ALA A 115 -7.21 2.67 -13.32
CA ALA A 115 -8.30 3.56 -13.72
C ALA A 115 -7.62 4.91 -13.99
N ALA A 116 -7.65 5.33 -15.25
CA ALA A 116 -6.83 6.41 -15.77
C ALA A 116 -6.88 7.65 -14.84
N THR A 117 -5.78 7.89 -14.12
CA THR A 117 -5.34 9.14 -13.43
C THR A 117 -6.38 10.00 -12.68
N PRO A 118 -6.10 10.45 -11.44
CA PRO A 118 -6.23 11.86 -11.12
C PRO A 118 -4.96 12.62 -11.57
N PRO A 119 -5.09 13.88 -12.03
CA PRO A 119 -3.98 14.64 -12.57
C PRO A 119 -3.06 15.10 -11.43
N MET A 120 -1.79 14.72 -11.43
CA MET A 120 -0.78 15.52 -10.71
C MET A 120 -0.37 16.67 -11.65
N SER A 121 -1.13 17.75 -11.50
CA SER A 121 -0.81 19.08 -12.03
C SER A 121 0.57 19.51 -11.51
N GLY A 122 1.44 19.95 -12.42
CA GLY A 122 2.50 20.93 -12.11
C GLY A 122 3.84 20.39 -11.61
N ILE A 123 4.69 19.95 -12.55
CA ILE A 123 6.12 20.30 -12.47
C ILE A 123 6.55 20.82 -13.85
N PRO A 124 6.51 22.14 -14.09
CA PRO A 124 7.45 22.76 -15.00
C PRO A 124 8.52 23.51 -14.19
N MET A 125 9.79 23.33 -14.58
CA MET A 125 10.86 24.31 -14.32
C MET A 125 10.64 25.56 -15.17
#